data_AF-A0A522QDA4-F1
#
_entry.id   AF-A0A522QDA4-F1
#
_cell.length_a   1.000
_cell.length_b   1.000
_cell.length_c   1.000
_cell.angle_alpha   90.00
_cell.angle_beta   90.00
_cell.angle_gamma   90.00
#
_symmetry.space_group_name_H-M   'P 1'
#
loop_
_entity.id
_entity.type
_entity.pdbx_description
1 polymer ?
#
loop_
_entity_poly.entity_id
_entity_poly.type
_entity_poly.pdbx_seq_one_letter_code
_entity_poly.pdbx_strand_id
1 'polypeptide(L)'
;MRRRSPFPLWIFCLAAAMTAAAVVDLIMERLSNTGIFGPGAFTDHSNLDIVPALGAAAALSLIVVIGLVRRTLAGASYAPRWLRITARAAGDATLPRVLPAIYTLQIATLFAMESVEQVIVAGHPLGGSIWLGGPPLLSLLLHALGCVALTTILSHVLRWSAQTLLEIVAIVRELVLATLGAPASTAAVSAQRTTLRRPLEEVIERLTGRAPPYLFA
;
A
#
# COMPACT_ATOMS: atom_id res chain seq x y z
N MET A 1 6.94 -4.99 -29.39
CA MET A 1 6.10 -4.57 -28.24
C MET A 1 6.76 -5.00 -26.92
N ARG A 2 7.33 -4.10 -26.11
CA ARG A 2 7.99 -4.46 -24.82
C ARG A 2 6.94 -4.81 -23.75
N ARG A 3 6.83 -6.10 -23.40
CA ARG A 3 6.00 -6.64 -22.31
C ARG A 3 6.15 -5.79 -21.04
N ARG A 4 5.03 -5.38 -20.45
CA ARG A 4 4.98 -4.63 -19.18
C ARG A 4 5.18 -5.65 -18.06
N SER A 5 6.16 -5.47 -17.18
CA SER A 5 6.26 -6.30 -15.98
C SER A 5 5.18 -5.86 -15.00
N PRO A 6 4.23 -6.74 -14.63
CA PRO A 6 3.17 -6.41 -13.67
C PRO A 6 3.66 -6.44 -12.22
N PHE A 7 4.92 -6.82 -12.00
CA PHE A 7 5.52 -7.05 -10.68
C PHE A 7 5.23 -5.95 -9.62
N PRO A 8 5.33 -4.65 -9.92
CA PRO A 8 5.16 -3.61 -8.90
C PRO A 8 3.71 -3.38 -8.50
N LEU A 9 2.79 -3.62 -9.44
CA LEU A 9 1.37 -3.60 -9.16
C LEU A 9 1.02 -4.77 -8.24
N TRP A 10 1.58 -5.95 -8.48
CA TRP A 10 1.38 -7.11 -7.62
C TRP A 10 1.87 -6.88 -6.19
N ILE A 11 3.02 -6.22 -5.99
CA ILE A 11 3.50 -5.90 -4.64
C ILE A 11 2.48 -5.02 -3.88
N PHE A 12 1.95 -3.99 -4.54
CA PHE A 12 0.91 -3.15 -3.93
C PHE A 12 -0.37 -3.93 -3.64
N CYS A 13 -0.84 -4.74 -4.59
CA CYS A 13 -2.04 -5.55 -4.41
C CYS A 13 -1.87 -6.56 -3.27
N LEU A 14 -0.71 -7.19 -3.14
CA LEU A 14 -0.40 -8.11 -2.05
C LEU A 14 -0.33 -7.38 -0.71
N ALA A 15 0.35 -6.23 -0.64
CA ALA A 15 0.37 -5.42 0.58
C ALA A 15 -1.05 -5.06 1.04
N ALA A 16 -1.88 -4.55 0.13
CA ALA A 16 -3.27 -4.19 0.40
C ALA A 16 -4.11 -5.40 0.82
N ALA A 17 -3.99 -6.53 0.11
CA ALA A 17 -4.71 -7.76 0.40
C ALA A 17 -4.35 -8.32 1.79
N MET A 18 -3.06 -8.35 2.13
CA MET A 18 -2.60 -8.86 3.43
C MET A 18 -2.99 -7.94 4.59
N THR A 19 -2.88 -6.62 4.41
CA THR A 19 -3.40 -5.66 5.41
C THR A 19 -4.91 -5.83 5.58
N ALA A 20 -5.66 -5.96 4.48
CA ALA A 20 -7.10 -6.10 4.52
C ALA A 20 -7.57 -7.44 5.10
N ALA A 21 -6.81 -8.52 4.89
CA ALA A 21 -7.11 -9.83 5.49
C ALA A 21 -6.94 -9.71 7.00
N ALA A 22 -5.73 -9.41 7.47
CA ALA A 22 -5.39 -9.37 8.89
C ALA A 22 -6.24 -8.40 9.73
N VAL A 23 -6.54 -7.20 9.20
CA VAL A 23 -7.32 -6.21 9.96
C VAL A 23 -8.81 -6.55 9.99
N VAL A 24 -9.38 -7.02 8.88
CA VAL A 24 -10.82 -7.34 8.86
C VAL A 24 -11.09 -8.63 9.61
N ASP A 25 -10.15 -9.57 9.57
CA ASP A 25 -10.21 -10.81 10.33
C ASP A 25 -10.29 -10.54 11.85
N LEU A 26 -9.40 -9.70 12.37
CA LEU A 26 -9.48 -9.21 13.76
C LEU A 26 -10.83 -8.57 14.10
N ILE A 27 -11.46 -7.87 13.14
CA ILE A 27 -12.79 -7.29 13.33
C ILE A 27 -13.86 -8.39 13.36
N MET A 28 -13.78 -9.37 12.46
CA MET A 28 -14.68 -10.52 12.39
C MET A 28 -14.63 -11.32 13.68
N GLU A 29 -13.44 -11.70 14.15
CA GLU A 29 -13.25 -12.39 15.42
C GLU A 29 -13.86 -11.62 16.59
N ARG A 30 -13.61 -10.30 16.68
CA ARG A 30 -14.19 -9.46 17.74
C ARG A 30 -15.71 -9.47 17.69
N LEU A 31 -16.30 -9.34 16.50
CA LEU A 31 -17.75 -9.41 16.33
C LEU A 31 -18.28 -10.78 16.76
N SER A 32 -17.63 -11.86 16.35
CA SER A 32 -18.02 -13.23 16.69
C SER A 32 -17.92 -13.51 18.18
N ASN A 33 -16.88 -12.99 18.83
CA ASN A 33 -16.67 -13.09 20.27
C ASN A 33 -17.67 -12.25 21.09
N THR A 34 -18.37 -11.28 20.49
CA THR A 34 -19.52 -10.64 21.14
C THR A 34 -20.77 -11.52 21.19
N GLY A 35 -20.77 -12.66 20.48
CA GLY A 35 -21.92 -13.57 20.38
C GLY A 35 -23.00 -13.10 19.42
N ILE A 36 -22.78 -12.03 18.65
CA ILE A 36 -23.77 -11.46 17.72
C ILE A 36 -24.22 -12.44 16.62
N PHE A 37 -23.38 -13.43 16.29
CA PHE A 37 -23.67 -14.47 15.29
C PHE A 37 -24.17 -15.79 15.91
N GLY A 38 -24.52 -15.79 17.19
CA GLY A 38 -24.97 -16.97 17.93
C GLY A 38 -23.86 -17.58 18.81
N PRO A 39 -24.25 -18.49 19.72
CA PRO A 39 -23.33 -19.04 20.71
C PRO A 39 -22.31 -20.02 20.09
N GLY A 40 -21.01 -19.73 20.27
CA GLY A 40 -19.89 -20.68 20.17
C GLY A 40 -19.56 -21.26 18.78
N ALA A 41 -20.35 -20.99 17.74
CA ALA A 41 -20.13 -21.58 16.42
C ALA A 41 -18.98 -20.92 15.62
N PHE A 42 -18.58 -19.70 15.99
CA PHE A 42 -17.62 -18.88 15.25
C PHE A 42 -16.61 -18.18 16.17
N THR A 43 -16.52 -18.59 17.43
CA THR A 43 -15.62 -17.96 18.39
C THR A 43 -14.23 -18.53 18.22
N ASP A 44 -13.31 -17.71 17.71
CA ASP A 44 -11.87 -17.97 17.75
C ASP A 44 -11.19 -17.01 18.73
N HIS A 45 -10.21 -17.50 19.46
CA HIS A 45 -9.47 -16.77 20.50
C HIS A 45 -7.99 -16.67 20.18
N SER A 46 -7.56 -17.22 19.06
CA SER A 46 -6.18 -17.23 18.63
C SER A 46 -6.01 -16.27 17.46
N ASN A 47 -4.94 -15.46 17.54
CA ASN A 47 -4.65 -14.37 16.62
C ASN A 47 -3.20 -14.49 16.13
N LEU A 48 -2.68 -15.72 16.07
CA LEU A 48 -1.27 -16.00 15.89
C LEU A 48 -0.81 -15.69 14.46
N ASP A 49 -1.70 -15.83 13.50
CA ASP A 49 -1.52 -15.54 12.08
C ASP A 49 -1.54 -14.03 11.71
N ILE A 50 -2.17 -13.19 12.53
CA ILE A 50 -2.32 -11.74 12.28
C ILE A 50 -0.96 -11.03 12.28
N VAL A 51 -0.12 -11.33 13.27
CA VAL A 51 1.20 -10.69 13.42
C VAL A 51 2.12 -10.94 12.20
N PRO A 52 2.33 -12.19 11.74
CA PRO A 52 3.15 -12.43 10.55
C PRO A 52 2.53 -11.83 9.28
N ALA A 53 1.19 -11.84 9.15
CA ALA A 53 0.51 -11.21 8.01
C ALA A 53 0.74 -9.69 7.94
N LEU A 54 0.58 -8.99 9.07
CA LEU A 54 0.87 -7.55 9.17
C LEU A 54 2.36 -7.24 8.95
N GLY A 55 3.25 -8.09 9.46
CA GLY A 55 4.69 -7.96 9.23
C GLY A 55 5.06 -8.04 7.74
N ALA A 56 4.50 -9.02 7.03
CA ALA A 56 4.68 -9.15 5.58
C ALA A 56 4.05 -7.98 4.81
N ALA A 57 2.85 -7.54 5.19
CA ALA A 57 2.21 -6.38 4.59
C ALA A 57 3.03 -5.09 4.78
N ALA A 58 3.62 -4.90 5.95
CA ALA A 58 4.52 -3.78 6.25
C ALA A 58 5.80 -3.83 5.40
N ALA A 59 6.41 -5.01 5.24
CA ALA A 59 7.57 -5.18 4.38
C ALA A 59 7.26 -4.86 2.90
N LEU A 60 6.15 -5.37 2.37
CA LEU A 60 5.70 -5.07 1.01
C LEU A 60 5.38 -3.57 0.83
N SER A 61 4.73 -2.97 1.83
CA SER A 61 4.45 -1.53 1.87
C SER A 61 5.72 -0.70 1.83
N LEU A 62 6.74 -1.08 2.59
CA LEU A 62 8.05 -0.42 2.59
C LEU A 62 8.71 -0.50 1.21
N ILE A 63 8.64 -1.64 0.52
CA ILE A 63 9.15 -1.80 -0.85
C ILE A 63 8.43 -0.82 -1.80
N VAL A 64 7.11 -0.66 -1.65
CA VAL A 64 6.33 0.31 -2.42
C VAL A 64 6.81 1.73 -2.14
N VAL A 65 6.94 2.14 -0.87
CA VAL A 65 7.42 3.48 -0.48
C VAL A 65 8.82 3.75 -1.04
N ILE A 66 9.78 2.85 -0.83
CA ILE A 66 11.14 2.98 -1.37
C ILE A 66 11.09 3.13 -2.88
N GLY A 67 10.25 2.35 -3.55
CA GLY A 67 10.03 2.47 -4.98
C GLY A 67 9.56 3.88 -5.37
N LEU A 68 8.49 4.37 -4.73
CA LEU A 68 7.95 5.71 -4.97
C LEU A 68 9.00 6.80 -4.79
N VAL A 69 9.79 6.76 -3.71
CA VAL A 69 10.86 7.72 -3.43
C VAL A 69 11.97 7.65 -4.49
N ARG A 70 12.49 6.45 -4.79
CA ARG A 70 13.54 6.27 -5.80
C ARG A 70 13.13 6.78 -7.17
N ARG A 71 11.85 6.62 -7.53
CA ARG A 71 11.28 7.13 -8.78
C ARG A 71 11.41 8.64 -8.87
N THR A 72 11.02 9.33 -7.80
CA THR A 72 11.00 10.79 -7.77
C THR A 72 12.42 11.34 -7.75
N LEU A 73 13.32 10.72 -6.99
CA LEU A 73 14.74 11.11 -6.95
C LEU A 73 15.48 10.87 -8.27
N ALA A 74 15.17 9.79 -9.00
CA ALA A 74 15.78 9.53 -10.31
C ALA A 74 15.31 10.51 -11.40
N GLY A 75 14.32 11.37 -11.14
CA GLY A 75 13.69 12.22 -12.14
C GLY A 75 12.83 11.41 -13.13
N ALA A 76 11.80 12.04 -13.69
CA ALA A 76 10.82 11.37 -14.57
C ALA A 76 11.46 10.70 -15.81
N SER A 77 12.62 11.19 -16.24
CA SER A 77 13.36 10.74 -17.42
C SER A 77 14.19 9.47 -17.19
N TYR A 78 14.71 9.23 -15.98
CA TYR A 78 15.55 8.06 -15.65
C TYR A 78 14.88 7.04 -14.73
N ALA A 79 13.68 7.33 -14.22
CA ALA A 79 12.96 6.39 -13.37
C ALA A 79 12.64 5.07 -14.10
N PRO A 80 13.05 3.91 -13.53
CA PRO A 80 12.69 2.60 -14.05
C PRO A 80 11.19 2.47 -14.32
N ARG A 81 10.83 1.89 -15.47
CA ARG A 81 9.43 1.79 -15.93
C ARG A 81 8.49 1.14 -14.90
N TRP A 82 9.02 0.21 -14.10
CA TRP A 82 8.27 -0.52 -13.07
C TRP A 82 7.77 0.44 -11.97
N LEU A 83 8.58 1.42 -11.57
CA LEU A 83 8.19 2.46 -10.62
C LEU A 83 7.08 3.39 -11.13
N ARG A 84 7.03 3.60 -12.44
CA ARG A 84 5.95 4.38 -13.06
C ARG A 84 4.59 3.71 -12.94
N ILE A 85 4.58 2.38 -12.89
CA ILE A 85 3.37 1.57 -12.76
C ILE A 85 2.90 1.54 -11.30
N THR A 86 3.82 1.44 -10.32
CA THR A 86 3.48 1.43 -8.89
C THR A 86 2.77 2.71 -8.44
N ALA A 87 3.28 3.89 -8.80
CA ALA A 87 2.60 5.13 -8.39
C ALA A 87 1.29 5.39 -9.16
N ARG A 88 1.12 4.77 -10.34
CA ARG A 88 -0.19 4.78 -11.00
C ARG A 88 -1.17 3.88 -10.26
N ALA A 89 -0.73 2.73 -9.77
CA ALA A 89 -1.53 1.78 -9.00
C ALA A 89 -2.01 2.35 -7.65
N ALA A 90 -1.17 3.16 -6.99
CA ALA A 90 -1.57 3.94 -5.81
C ALA A 90 -2.37 5.21 -6.17
N GLY A 91 -2.73 5.41 -7.44
CA GLY A 91 -3.55 6.53 -7.89
C GLY A 91 -5.04 6.20 -7.82
N ASP A 92 -5.83 7.16 -7.36
CA ASP A 92 -7.28 7.02 -7.13
C ASP A 92 -8.03 6.54 -8.38
N ALA A 93 -7.57 6.91 -9.58
CA ALA A 93 -8.17 6.51 -10.85
C ALA A 93 -7.99 5.01 -11.22
N THR A 94 -6.98 4.32 -10.65
CA THR A 94 -6.74 2.90 -10.95
C THR A 94 -7.25 1.96 -9.89
N LEU A 95 -7.47 2.46 -8.67
CA LEU A 95 -7.92 1.67 -7.52
C LEU A 95 -9.16 0.83 -7.87
N PRO A 96 -10.23 1.40 -8.47
CA PRO A 96 -11.45 0.64 -8.78
C PRO A 96 -11.21 -0.56 -9.71
N ARG A 97 -10.20 -0.48 -10.59
CA ARG A 97 -9.90 -1.56 -11.55
C ARG A 97 -9.12 -2.71 -10.92
N VAL A 98 -8.41 -2.46 -9.82
CA VAL A 98 -7.56 -3.45 -9.15
C VAL A 98 -8.23 -4.03 -7.90
N LEU A 99 -9.26 -3.35 -7.36
CA LEU A 99 -10.02 -3.81 -6.19
C LEU A 99 -10.53 -5.25 -6.31
N PRO A 100 -11.09 -5.74 -7.44
CA PRO A 100 -11.51 -7.13 -7.53
C PRO A 100 -10.36 -8.12 -7.31
N ALA A 101 -9.17 -7.82 -7.86
CA ALA A 101 -8.00 -8.65 -7.67
C ALA A 101 -7.47 -8.59 -6.23
N ILE A 102 -7.49 -7.41 -5.60
CA ILE A 102 -7.10 -7.24 -4.19
C ILE A 102 -8.05 -8.01 -3.29
N TYR A 103 -9.36 -7.95 -3.54
CA TYR A 103 -10.35 -8.71 -2.78
C TYR A 103 -10.17 -10.22 -2.94
N THR A 104 -9.96 -10.72 -4.16
CA THR A 104 -9.64 -12.15 -4.37
C THR A 104 -8.38 -12.57 -3.62
N LEU A 105 -7.33 -11.75 -3.67
CA LEU A 105 -6.10 -12.00 -2.91
C LEU A 105 -6.33 -11.94 -1.40
N GLN A 106 -7.15 -11.01 -0.91
CA GLN A 106 -7.48 -10.88 0.51
C GLN A 106 -8.15 -12.15 1.02
N ILE A 107 -9.13 -12.68 0.29
CA ILE A 107 -9.81 -13.93 0.66
C ILE A 107 -8.85 -15.13 0.61
N ALA A 108 -7.98 -15.19 -0.40
CA ALA A 108 -6.96 -16.23 -0.47
C ALA A 108 -5.93 -16.13 0.67
N THR A 109 -5.56 -14.91 1.07
CA THR A 109 -4.68 -14.66 2.22
C THR A 109 -5.36 -15.08 3.52
N LEU A 110 -6.61 -14.68 3.74
CA LEU A 110 -7.39 -15.09 4.91
C LEU A 110 -7.45 -16.61 5.03
N PHE A 111 -7.85 -17.30 3.96
CA PHE A 111 -7.89 -18.76 3.93
C PHE A 111 -6.52 -19.38 4.27
N ALA A 112 -5.43 -18.82 3.77
CA ALA A 112 -4.08 -19.32 4.03
C ALA A 112 -3.63 -19.07 5.47
N MET A 113 -3.92 -17.90 6.03
CA MET A 113 -3.63 -17.53 7.41
C MET A 113 -4.33 -18.50 8.39
N GLU A 114 -5.64 -18.62 8.24
CA GLU A 114 -6.50 -19.53 9.00
C GLU A 114 -6.10 -21.01 8.84
N SER A 115 -5.78 -21.43 7.61
CA SER A 115 -5.33 -22.82 7.41
C SER A 115 -4.02 -23.11 8.14
N VAL A 116 -3.10 -22.14 8.19
CA VAL A 116 -1.82 -22.31 8.88
C VAL A 116 -2.02 -22.29 10.40
N GLU A 117 -2.80 -21.35 10.92
CA GLU A 117 -3.22 -21.28 12.31
C GLU A 117 -3.76 -22.63 12.79
N GLN A 118 -4.75 -23.16 12.08
CA GLN A 118 -5.46 -24.37 12.46
C GLN A 118 -4.59 -25.62 12.33
N VAL A 119 -3.69 -25.68 11.36
CA VAL A 119 -2.68 -26.75 11.28
C VAL A 119 -1.72 -26.70 12.47
N ILE A 120 -1.31 -25.50 12.92
CA ILE A 120 -0.41 -25.33 14.06
C ILE A 120 -1.13 -25.66 15.39
N VAL A 121 -2.37 -25.20 15.57
CA VAL A 121 -3.12 -25.32 16.83
C VAL A 121 -3.84 -26.66 16.95
N ALA A 122 -4.53 -27.11 15.90
CA ALA A 122 -5.40 -28.28 15.89
C ALA A 122 -4.84 -29.49 15.12
N GLY A 123 -3.72 -29.33 14.38
CA GLY A 123 -3.09 -30.41 13.63
C GLY A 123 -3.77 -30.76 12.29
N HIS A 124 -4.82 -30.04 11.91
CA HIS A 124 -5.51 -30.19 10.63
C HIS A 124 -6.14 -28.85 10.20
N PRO A 125 -6.33 -28.60 8.88
CA PRO A 125 -7.05 -27.42 8.44
C PRO A 125 -8.53 -27.50 8.83
N LEU A 126 -9.18 -26.35 9.01
CA LEU A 126 -10.63 -26.29 9.14
C LEU A 126 -11.32 -26.66 7.82
N GLY A 127 -12.42 -27.39 7.92
CA GLY A 127 -13.29 -27.69 6.79
C GLY A 127 -14.32 -26.57 6.55
N GLY A 128 -14.77 -26.45 5.31
CA GLY A 128 -15.94 -25.63 4.95
C GLY A 128 -15.68 -24.12 4.98
N SER A 129 -16.64 -23.37 5.52
CA SER A 129 -16.62 -21.90 5.57
C SER A 129 -16.37 -21.34 6.97
N ILE A 130 -15.87 -22.16 7.90
CA ILE A 130 -15.69 -21.77 9.31
C ILE A 130 -14.60 -20.71 9.46
N TRP A 131 -13.54 -20.80 8.65
CA TRP A 131 -12.44 -19.82 8.54
C TRP A 131 -12.88 -18.40 8.13
N LEU A 132 -14.15 -18.19 7.79
CA LEU A 132 -14.70 -16.85 7.57
C LEU A 132 -15.07 -16.15 8.89
N GLY A 133 -15.00 -16.85 10.02
CA GLY A 133 -15.31 -16.33 11.34
C GLY A 133 -16.78 -15.96 11.53
N GLY A 134 -17.71 -16.29 10.62
CA GLY A 134 -19.12 -15.91 10.74
C GLY A 134 -20.01 -16.37 9.59
N PRO A 135 -21.29 -15.94 9.55
CA PRO A 135 -22.19 -16.24 8.43
C PRO A 135 -21.57 -15.81 7.09
N PRO A 136 -21.47 -16.69 6.08
CA PRO A 136 -20.66 -16.43 4.89
C PRO A 136 -20.96 -15.11 4.17
N LEU A 137 -22.25 -14.77 4.03
CA LEU A 137 -22.65 -13.53 3.36
C LEU A 137 -22.20 -12.28 4.12
N LEU A 138 -22.31 -12.29 5.45
CA LEU A 138 -21.91 -11.15 6.30
C LEU A 138 -20.40 -11.00 6.34
N SER A 139 -19.68 -12.12 6.49
CA SER A 139 -18.21 -12.11 6.47
C SER A 139 -17.68 -11.61 5.12
N LEU A 140 -18.15 -12.16 4.00
CA LEU A 140 -17.73 -11.72 2.66
C LEU A 140 -18.02 -10.23 2.41
N LEU A 141 -19.16 -9.72 2.89
CA LEU A 141 -19.52 -8.30 2.81
C LEU A 141 -18.58 -7.43 3.64
N LEU A 142 -18.28 -7.82 4.88
CA LEU A 142 -17.34 -7.10 5.74
C LEU A 142 -15.94 -7.10 5.16
N HIS A 143 -15.48 -8.22 4.62
CA HIS A 143 -14.21 -8.29 3.87
C HIS A 143 -14.21 -7.39 2.64
N ALA A 144 -15.31 -7.33 1.89
CA ALA A 144 -15.40 -6.44 0.72
C ALA A 144 -15.34 -4.96 1.11
N LEU A 145 -16.09 -4.55 2.14
CA LEU A 145 -16.07 -3.18 2.65
C LEU A 145 -14.71 -2.82 3.23
N GLY A 146 -14.13 -3.71 4.04
CA GLY A 146 -12.80 -3.56 4.60
C GLY A 146 -11.71 -3.52 3.53
N CYS A 147 -11.82 -4.31 2.46
CA CYS A 147 -10.93 -4.25 1.30
C CYS A 147 -10.89 -2.84 0.71
N VAL A 148 -12.05 -2.26 0.44
CA VAL A 148 -12.18 -0.93 -0.14
C VAL A 148 -11.58 0.12 0.81
N ALA A 149 -12.00 0.11 2.07
CA ALA A 149 -11.55 1.08 3.07
C ALA A 149 -10.04 1.01 3.30
N LEU A 150 -9.51 -0.17 3.58
CA LEU A 150 -8.09 -0.36 3.92
C LEU A 150 -7.18 -0.17 2.72
N THR A 151 -7.59 -0.57 1.51
CA THR A 151 -6.82 -0.26 0.29
C THR A 151 -6.74 1.25 0.06
N THR A 152 -7.83 1.96 0.31
CA THR A 152 -7.88 3.43 0.17
C THR A 152 -6.98 4.10 1.20
N ILE A 153 -7.11 3.73 2.48
CA ILE A 153 -6.27 4.23 3.57
C ILE A 153 -4.79 3.94 3.29
N LEU A 154 -4.45 2.69 2.95
CA LEU A 154 -3.08 2.30 2.65
C LEU A 154 -2.51 3.11 1.47
N SER A 155 -3.29 3.30 0.41
CA SER A 155 -2.88 4.13 -0.73
C SER A 155 -2.56 5.57 -0.31
N HIS A 156 -3.38 6.19 0.56
CA HIS A 156 -3.12 7.53 1.08
C HIS A 156 -1.88 7.56 1.97
N VAL A 157 -1.74 6.61 2.90
CA VAL A 157 -0.59 6.51 3.80
C VAL A 157 0.71 6.34 3.01
N LEU A 158 0.75 5.43 2.02
CA LEU A 158 1.94 5.21 1.19
C LEU A 158 2.35 6.46 0.40
N ARG A 159 1.37 7.19 -0.14
CA ARG A 159 1.62 8.47 -0.84
C ARG A 159 2.16 9.52 0.10
N TRP A 160 1.52 9.70 1.26
CA TRP A 160 1.93 10.64 2.29
C TRP A 160 3.35 10.33 2.79
N SER A 161 3.64 9.08 3.15
CA SER A 161 4.98 8.65 3.57
C SER A 161 6.04 8.90 2.50
N ALA A 162 5.74 8.63 1.23
CA ALA A 162 6.66 8.91 0.14
C ALA A 162 6.94 10.42 -0.02
N GLN A 163 5.92 11.27 0.13
CA GLN A 163 6.07 12.73 0.11
C GLN A 163 6.94 13.23 1.26
N THR A 164 6.62 12.82 2.50
CA THR A 164 7.39 13.20 3.69
C THR A 164 8.86 12.77 3.58
N LEU A 165 9.13 11.56 3.08
CA LEU A 165 10.52 11.11 2.86
C LEU A 165 11.24 11.97 1.81
N LEU A 166 10.56 12.39 0.75
CA LEU A 166 11.16 13.27 -0.25
C LEU A 166 11.46 14.66 0.30
N GLU A 167 10.58 15.21 1.15
CA GLU A 167 10.81 16.48 1.86
C GLU A 167 12.03 16.37 2.78
N ILE A 168 12.14 15.29 3.56
CA ILE A 168 13.30 15.02 4.42
C ILE A 168 14.58 14.94 3.57
N VAL A 169 14.57 14.20 2.46
CA VAL A 169 15.73 14.09 1.56
C VAL A 169 16.11 15.45 0.98
N ALA A 170 15.14 16.30 0.64
CA ALA A 170 15.39 17.65 0.17
C ALA A 170 16.07 18.52 1.24
N ILE A 171 15.54 18.52 2.47
CA ILE A 171 16.11 19.26 3.61
C ILE A 171 17.53 18.79 3.92
N VAL A 172 17.76 17.48 4.00
CA VAL A 172 19.08 16.91 4.27
C VAL A 172 20.07 17.32 3.18
N ARG A 173 19.66 17.27 1.91
CA ARG A 173 20.52 17.69 0.80
C ARG A 173 20.86 19.18 0.86
N GLU A 174 19.90 20.05 1.17
CA GLU A 174 20.15 21.48 1.34
C GLU A 174 21.13 21.75 2.48
N LEU A 175 20.97 21.06 3.62
CA LEU A 175 21.87 21.17 4.77
C LEU A 175 23.29 20.69 4.44
N VAL A 176 23.43 19.57 3.73
CA VAL A 176 24.74 19.04 3.29
C VAL A 176 25.41 20.00 2.31
N LEU A 177 24.67 20.59 1.37
CA LEU A 177 25.24 21.55 0.43
C LEU A 177 25.64 22.88 1.11
N ALA A 178 24.86 23.33 2.10
CA ALA A 178 25.19 24.51 2.88
C ALA A 178 26.44 24.31 3.76
N THR A 179 26.62 23.11 4.33
CA THR A 179 27.78 22.78 5.16
C THR A 179 29.06 22.55 4.34
N LEU A 180 28.95 22.08 3.10
CA LEU A 180 30.11 21.89 2.21
C LEU A 180 30.69 23.19 1.64
N GLY A 181 30.09 24.36 1.93
CA GLY A 181 30.71 25.67 1.72
C GLY A 181 31.11 26.00 0.27
N ALA A 182 30.64 25.26 -0.73
CA ALA A 182 30.94 25.58 -2.11
C ALA A 182 30.18 26.88 -2.46
N PRO A 183 30.84 27.93 -2.96
CA PRO A 183 30.14 29.03 -3.61
C PRO A 183 29.51 28.46 -4.87
N ALA A 184 28.29 27.91 -4.73
CA ALA A 184 27.49 27.53 -5.86
C ALA A 184 27.25 28.83 -6.62
N SER A 185 27.82 28.94 -7.83
CA SER A 185 27.55 30.09 -8.68
C SER A 185 26.03 30.27 -8.75
N THR A 186 25.56 31.51 -8.80
CA THR A 186 24.13 31.82 -8.93
C THR A 186 23.47 31.04 -10.08
N ALA A 187 24.24 30.65 -11.11
CA ALA A 187 23.83 29.75 -12.17
C ALA A 187 23.65 28.29 -11.73
N ALA A 188 24.49 27.74 -10.84
CA ALA A 188 24.33 26.40 -10.26
C ALA A 188 23.13 26.32 -9.31
N VAL A 189 22.90 27.36 -8.48
CA VAL A 189 21.72 27.46 -7.59
C VAL A 189 20.43 27.60 -8.39
N SER A 190 20.45 28.41 -9.46
CA SER A 190 19.32 28.56 -10.39
C SER A 190 19.05 27.27 -11.16
N ALA A 191 20.08 26.64 -11.73
CA ALA A 191 19.98 25.37 -12.44
C ALA A 191 19.43 24.27 -11.53
N GLN A 192 19.88 24.19 -10.29
CA GLN A 192 19.42 23.23 -9.28
C GLN A 192 17.96 23.49 -8.85
N ARG A 193 17.55 24.75 -8.69
CA ARG A 193 16.13 25.12 -8.51
C ARG A 193 15.29 24.68 -9.71
N THR A 194 15.72 24.92 -10.95
CA THR A 194 14.94 24.53 -12.13
C THR A 194 14.92 23.04 -12.40
N THR A 195 16.00 22.30 -12.10
CA THR A 195 16.11 20.86 -12.39
C THR A 195 15.48 19.97 -11.32
N LEU A 196 15.33 20.44 -10.08
CA LEU A 196 14.77 19.63 -8.99
C LEU A 196 13.47 20.16 -8.41
N ARG A 197 13.32 21.48 -8.30
CA ARG A 197 12.10 22.07 -7.73
C ARG A 197 10.92 21.91 -8.68
N ARG A 198 11.14 22.10 -9.99
CA ARG A 198 10.09 21.98 -11.02
C ARG A 198 9.52 20.55 -11.14
N PRO A 199 10.32 19.47 -11.18
CA PRO A 199 9.78 18.11 -11.12
C PRO A 199 9.13 17.78 -9.78
N LEU A 200 9.62 18.33 -8.65
CA LEU A 200 9.02 18.09 -7.34
C LEU A 200 7.65 18.78 -7.23
N GLU A 201 7.54 20.03 -7.67
CA GLU A 201 6.28 20.79 -7.75
C GLU A 201 5.29 20.14 -8.71
N GLU A 202 5.71 19.72 -9.91
CA GLU A 202 4.86 18.96 -10.84
C GLU A 202 4.41 17.60 -10.26
N VAL A 203 5.26 16.93 -9.48
CA VAL A 203 4.92 15.67 -8.83
C VAL A 203 3.95 15.91 -7.66
N ILE A 204 4.13 16.98 -6.89
CA ILE A 204 3.23 17.38 -5.80
C ILE A 204 1.87 17.80 -6.37
N GLU A 205 1.81 18.59 -7.45
CA GLU A 205 0.55 18.95 -8.13
C GLU A 205 -0.19 17.72 -8.67
N ARG A 206 0.53 16.78 -9.29
CA ARG A 206 -0.07 15.52 -9.79
C ARG A 206 -0.53 14.60 -8.68
N LEU A 207 0.14 14.59 -7.53
CA LEU A 207 -0.24 13.78 -6.37
C LEU A 207 -1.39 14.40 -5.56
N THR A 208 -1.56 15.72 -5.61
CA THR A 208 -2.67 16.46 -4.98
C THR A 208 -3.93 16.51 -5.85
N GLY A 209 -3.90 15.92 -7.06
CA GLY A 209 -5.07 15.82 -7.94
C GLY A 209 -5.45 17.14 -8.64
N ARG A 210 -4.60 18.18 -8.56
CA ARG A 210 -4.81 19.40 -9.35
C ARG A 210 -4.34 19.16 -10.78
N ALA A 211 -5.21 19.49 -11.75
CA ALA A 211 -4.82 19.52 -13.15
C ALA A 211 -3.67 20.53 -13.32
N PRO A 212 -2.64 20.23 -14.13
CA PRO A 212 -1.56 21.17 -14.36
C PRO A 212 -2.16 22.46 -14.93
N PRO A 213 -1.71 23.66 -14.50
CA PRO A 213 -2.13 24.89 -15.13
C PRO A 213 -1.67 24.84 -16.59
N TYR A 214 -2.62 24.62 -17.51
CA TYR A 214 -2.36 24.73 -18.92
C TYR A 214 -1.86 26.16 -19.16
N LEU A 215 -0.59 26.26 -19.55
CA LEU A 215 -0.05 27.46 -20.17
C LEU A 215 -0.87 27.68 -21.43
N PHE A 216 -1.80 28.63 -21.37
CA PHE A 216 -2.28 29.32 -22.55
C PHE A 216 -1.05 29.98 -23.19
N ALA A 217 -0.54 29.35 -24.23
CA ALA A 217 0.35 29.92 -25.22
C ALA A 217 -0.36 29.79 -26.57
#